data_AF-A0AAV4DW16-F1
#
_entry.id   AF-A0AAV4DW16-F1
#
_cell.length_a   1.000
_cell.length_b   1.000
_cell.length_c   1.000
_cell.angle_alpha   90.00
_cell.angle_beta   90.00
_cell.angle_gamma   90.00
#
_symmetry.space_group_name_H-M   'P 1'
#
loop_
_entity.id
_entity.type
_entity.pdbx_description
1 polymer ?
#
loop_
_entity_poly.entity_id
_entity_poly.type
_entity_poly.pdbx_seq_one_letter_code
_entity_poly.pdbx_strand_id
1 'polypeptide(L)'
;MMKASVKKGVKKEIVMCKEQLHYAYGHSKEEAIAKAEQMALAQMLQNIQGQEFGHNSHSDSDDGPDLDFELPEDAWIPSTTASKSRKSMISDIYAPPFSLPVEVENHKKINDILHFSLRQQKEEEISDNSAIVSHLVSRCLAAAGIQNRVAYGYRRARQTSSSTPKDAKSNQDGHEVCLLAKTPHVWLTIQGHVIDNTYCKDLPIECRRYLSEHASKCYEEAKLEYTNSVENFGANAGLWSVESVEKVRTVMKKRIEFCMRHPDMALALGHNNEHFYNYFFAMIRYMYEEFGVSVSGIDSNIRLICWWCDSYPQRGKDLYSDTLALRLNNAGSASEESEQISTVNSLSTNSWRFLQCGRCMVANYCSQNCQRHDWADNHHATCLPRGSVSLPPISNISYGMR
;
A
#
# COMPACT_ATOMS: atom_id res chain seq x y z
N MET A 1 -0.81 42.25 20.33
CA MET A 1 0.26 41.29 19.95
C MET A 1 -0.25 40.08 19.15
N MET A 2 -1.45 39.53 19.37
CA MET A 2 -1.98 38.37 18.61
C MET A 2 -2.08 38.58 17.08
N LYS A 3 -2.48 39.77 16.60
CA LYS A 3 -2.62 40.05 15.14
C LYS A 3 -1.31 39.96 14.36
N ALA A 4 -0.16 40.17 15.00
CA ALA A 4 1.15 40.09 14.35
C ALA A 4 1.66 38.63 14.26
N SER A 5 1.31 37.79 15.23
CA SER A 5 1.67 36.37 15.25
C SER A 5 0.87 35.57 14.21
N VAL A 6 -0.43 35.87 14.06
CA VAL A 6 -1.29 35.26 13.04
C VAL A 6 -0.81 35.60 11.61
N LYS A 7 -0.41 36.85 11.35
CA LYS A 7 0.15 37.23 10.04
C LYS A 7 1.48 36.55 9.68
N LYS A 8 2.28 36.15 10.68
CA LYS A 8 3.52 35.38 10.46
C LYS A 8 3.26 33.90 10.16
N GLY A 9 2.26 33.30 10.82
CA GLY A 9 1.83 31.92 10.55
C GLY A 9 1.27 31.74 9.14
N VAL A 10 0.35 32.62 8.75
CA VAL A 10 -0.31 32.58 7.42
C VAL A 10 0.70 32.78 6.28
N LYS A 11 1.70 33.64 6.45
CA LYS A 11 2.76 33.82 5.43
C LYS A 11 3.61 32.57 5.23
N LYS A 12 3.80 31.72 6.25
CA LYS A 12 4.64 30.52 6.17
C LYS A 12 3.91 29.36 5.47
N GLU A 13 2.62 29.19 5.74
CA GLU A 13 1.77 28.20 5.04
C GLU A 13 1.54 28.57 3.57
N ILE A 14 1.33 29.85 3.28
CA ILE A 14 1.17 30.34 1.90
C ILE A 14 2.45 30.10 1.07
N VAL A 15 3.65 30.17 1.65
CA VAL A 15 4.91 29.89 0.94
C VAL A 15 5.05 28.41 0.61
N MET A 16 4.68 27.50 1.53
CA MET A 16 4.73 26.06 1.24
C MET A 16 3.72 25.63 0.17
N CYS A 17 2.51 26.19 0.17
CA CYS A 17 1.52 25.92 -0.88
C CYS A 17 1.96 26.47 -2.25
N LYS A 18 2.70 27.59 -2.30
CA LYS A 18 3.22 28.18 -3.54
C LYS A 18 4.26 27.31 -4.22
N GLU A 19 5.16 26.69 -3.47
CA GLU A 19 6.18 25.78 -4.02
C GLU A 19 5.57 24.48 -4.55
N GLN A 20 4.49 24.01 -3.94
CA GLN A 20 3.77 22.81 -4.37
C GLN A 20 2.90 23.04 -5.62
N LEU A 21 2.25 24.21 -5.74
CA LEU A 21 1.40 24.52 -6.89
C LEU A 21 2.19 24.83 -8.17
N HIS A 22 3.34 25.50 -8.07
CA HIS A 22 4.19 25.80 -9.23
C HIS A 22 4.83 24.54 -9.86
N TYR A 23 4.91 23.44 -9.11
CA TYR A 23 5.45 22.16 -9.60
C TYR A 23 4.38 21.26 -10.23
N ALA A 24 3.11 21.45 -9.89
CA ALA A 24 2.04 20.51 -10.22
C ALA A 24 1.17 20.93 -11.42
N TYR A 25 1.01 22.23 -11.66
CA TYR A 25 0.10 22.73 -12.70
C TYR A 25 0.69 24.00 -13.30
N GLY A 26 0.97 24.01 -14.61
CA GLY A 26 1.58 25.13 -15.35
C GLY A 26 0.70 26.38 -15.47
N HIS A 27 0.09 26.82 -14.37
CA HIS A 27 -0.69 28.05 -14.26
C HIS A 27 0.21 29.27 -14.11
N SER A 28 -0.32 30.44 -14.45
CA SER A 28 0.35 31.71 -14.16
C SER A 28 0.52 31.88 -12.65
N LYS A 29 1.56 32.61 -12.26
CA LYS A 29 1.89 32.89 -10.86
C LYS A 29 0.71 33.53 -10.12
N GLU A 30 -0.08 34.37 -10.79
CA GLU A 30 -1.27 35.01 -10.21
C GLU A 30 -2.40 34.02 -9.91
N GLU A 31 -2.67 33.06 -10.80
CA GLU A 31 -3.73 32.04 -10.59
C GLU A 31 -3.40 31.09 -9.44
N ALA A 32 -2.13 30.69 -9.32
CA ALA A 32 -1.68 29.84 -8.22
C ALA A 32 -1.80 30.54 -6.86
N ILE A 33 -1.55 31.86 -6.81
CA ILE A 33 -1.69 32.67 -5.60
C ILE A 33 -3.17 32.74 -5.18
N ALA A 34 -4.07 33.07 -6.12
CA ALA A 34 -5.50 33.20 -5.83
C ALA A 34 -6.10 31.88 -5.30
N LYS A 35 -5.72 30.75 -5.90
CA LYS A 35 -6.22 29.42 -5.50
C LYS A 35 -5.71 29.00 -4.12
N ALA A 36 -4.45 29.28 -3.80
CA ALA A 36 -3.89 29.02 -2.47
C ALA A 36 -4.56 29.87 -1.37
N GLU A 37 -4.86 31.14 -1.66
CA GLU A 37 -5.57 32.03 -0.74
C GLU A 37 -7.00 31.56 -0.48
N GLN A 38 -7.71 31.10 -1.51
CA GLN A 38 -9.06 30.56 -1.38
C GLN A 38 -9.10 29.28 -0.54
N MET A 39 -8.13 28.37 -0.71
CA MET A 39 -8.02 27.14 0.08
C MET A 39 -7.71 27.43 1.55
N ALA A 40 -6.79 28.36 1.82
CA ALA A 40 -6.46 28.76 3.19
C ALA A 40 -7.67 29.40 3.90
N LEU A 41 -8.46 30.20 3.20
CA LEU A 41 -9.68 30.81 3.75
C LEU A 41 -10.74 29.74 4.10
N ALA A 42 -10.94 28.76 3.21
CA ALA A 42 -11.89 27.67 3.45
C ALA A 42 -11.51 26.81 4.67
N GLN A 43 -10.23 26.48 4.83
CA GLN A 43 -9.70 25.74 5.98
C GLN A 43 -9.92 26.53 7.29
N MET A 44 -9.70 27.84 7.25
CA MET A 44 -9.84 28.70 8.42
C MET A 44 -11.30 28.83 8.87
N LEU A 45 -12.25 28.87 7.94
CA LEU A 45 -13.69 28.88 8.24
C LEU A 45 -14.16 27.57 8.86
N GLN A 46 -13.65 26.42 8.40
CA GLN A 46 -13.95 25.11 9.01
C GLN A 46 -13.48 25.03 10.47
N ASN A 47 -12.30 25.58 10.76
CA ASN A 47 -11.76 25.56 12.13
C ASN A 47 -12.57 26.45 13.11
N ILE A 48 -13.15 27.54 12.61
CA ILE A 48 -14.01 28.42 13.43
C ILE A 48 -15.33 27.69 13.76
N GLN A 49 -15.90 26.94 12.81
CA GLN A 49 -17.14 26.19 13.02
C GLN A 49 -16.96 24.99 13.98
N GLY A 50 -15.74 24.46 14.11
CA GLY A 50 -15.46 23.34 15.01
C GLY A 50 -15.31 23.69 16.50
N GLN A 51 -15.24 24.98 16.87
CA GLN A 51 -15.00 25.41 18.25
C GLN A 51 -16.27 25.71 19.06
N GLU A 52 -17.46 25.67 18.48
CA GLU A 52 -18.72 26.03 19.18
C GLU A 52 -19.40 24.86 19.93
N PHE A 53 -18.88 23.64 19.86
CA PHE A 53 -19.44 22.48 20.56
C PHE A 53 -18.39 21.82 21.48
N GLY A 54 -18.20 22.37 22.68
CA GLY A 54 -17.22 21.77 23.60
C GLY A 54 -17.10 22.41 24.98
N HIS A 55 -18.21 22.70 25.66
CA HIS A 55 -18.17 22.90 27.12
C HIS A 55 -19.40 22.24 27.76
N ASN A 56 -19.19 21.06 28.36
CA ASN A 56 -19.97 20.63 29.51
C ASN A 56 -19.01 20.06 30.55
N SER A 57 -18.95 20.76 31.68
CA SER A 57 -18.23 20.42 32.90
C SER A 57 -18.94 19.29 33.65
N HIS A 58 -18.18 18.33 34.16
CA HIS A 58 -18.62 17.44 35.24
C HIS A 58 -17.75 17.72 36.48
N SER A 59 -18.45 18.04 37.56
CA SER A 59 -17.96 18.17 38.93
C SER A 59 -18.42 16.98 39.75
N ASP A 60 -17.57 16.59 40.70
CA ASP A 60 -17.72 15.50 41.65
C ASP A 60 -18.99 15.55 42.51
N SER A 61 -19.52 14.37 42.88
CA SER A 61 -19.96 14.06 44.25
C SER A 61 -20.38 12.59 44.45
N ASP A 62 -19.96 12.09 45.62
CA ASP A 62 -20.23 10.88 46.40
C ASP A 62 -21.62 10.20 46.42
N ASP A 63 -21.56 8.97 46.93
CA ASP A 63 -22.54 8.15 47.68
C ASP A 63 -23.72 7.43 46.97
N GLY A 64 -23.81 6.11 47.22
CA GLY A 64 -24.97 5.25 46.91
C GLY A 64 -26.19 5.53 47.80
N PRO A 65 -27.34 4.81 47.66
CA PRO A 65 -27.42 3.34 47.66
C PRO A 65 -28.47 2.72 46.71
N ASP A 66 -28.56 1.37 46.78
CA ASP A 66 -29.48 0.45 46.09
C ASP A 66 -30.93 0.95 45.92
N LEU A 67 -31.43 0.85 44.67
CA LEU A 67 -32.85 0.78 44.35
C LEU A 67 -33.07 -0.18 43.17
N ASP A 68 -33.74 -1.29 43.46
CA ASP A 68 -34.37 -2.18 42.48
C ASP A 68 -35.38 -1.39 41.64
N PHE A 69 -35.16 -1.36 40.32
CA PHE A 69 -36.11 -0.78 39.36
C PHE A 69 -36.49 -1.85 38.34
N GLU A 70 -37.66 -2.45 38.55
CA GLU A 70 -38.34 -3.29 37.56
C GLU A 70 -38.64 -2.43 36.32
N LEU A 71 -38.10 -2.84 35.16
CA LEU A 71 -38.39 -2.22 33.88
C LEU A 71 -39.73 -2.75 33.33
N PRO A 72 -40.58 -1.90 32.73
CA PRO A 72 -41.82 -2.36 32.13
C PRO A 72 -41.55 -3.18 30.87
N GLU A 73 -42.11 -4.39 30.83
CA GLU A 73 -42.42 -5.10 29.60
C GLU A 73 -43.40 -4.23 28.78
N ASP A 74 -42.91 -3.65 27.68
CA ASP A 74 -43.64 -3.12 26.52
C ASP A 74 -43.10 -1.77 26.02
N ALA A 75 -41.87 -1.80 25.48
CA ALA A 75 -41.40 -0.76 24.57
C ALA A 75 -41.32 -1.33 23.15
N TRP A 76 -42.34 -1.00 22.36
CA TRP A 76 -42.39 -1.19 20.91
C TRP A 76 -41.14 -0.61 20.24
N ILE A 77 -40.26 -1.47 19.71
CA ILE A 77 -39.17 -1.07 18.81
C ILE A 77 -39.72 -1.11 17.38
N PRO A 78 -39.70 0.00 16.61
CA PRO A 78 -40.05 -0.02 15.20
C PRO A 78 -39.00 -0.84 14.45
N SER A 79 -39.44 -1.97 13.88
CA SER A 79 -38.64 -2.81 13.02
C SER A 79 -38.25 -2.03 11.76
N THR A 80 -37.01 -1.51 11.74
CA THR A 80 -36.44 -0.92 10.53
C THR A 80 -36.05 -2.05 9.57
N THR A 81 -36.80 -2.15 8.48
CA THR A 81 -36.59 -3.04 7.36
C THR A 81 -35.38 -2.59 6.51
N ALA A 82 -34.18 -2.66 7.08
CA ALA A 82 -32.91 -2.36 6.39
C ALA A 82 -31.81 -3.41 6.65
N SER A 83 -32.20 -4.65 6.97
CA SER A 83 -31.27 -5.74 7.35
C SER A 83 -31.09 -6.83 6.28
N LYS A 84 -31.80 -6.77 5.13
CA LYS A 84 -31.85 -7.89 4.18
C LYS A 84 -30.66 -8.06 3.22
N SER A 85 -29.61 -7.23 3.27
CA SER A 85 -28.51 -7.31 2.27
C SER A 85 -27.11 -7.63 2.83
N ARG A 86 -26.95 -7.97 4.12
CA ARG A 86 -25.62 -8.36 4.65
C ARG A 86 -25.27 -9.85 4.47
N LYS A 87 -26.19 -10.69 4.00
CA LYS A 87 -26.04 -12.17 4.02
C LYS A 87 -25.33 -12.82 2.82
N SER A 88 -24.78 -12.08 1.83
CA SER A 88 -24.28 -12.73 0.59
C SER A 88 -22.82 -12.47 0.20
N MET A 89 -22.02 -11.74 0.98
CA MET A 89 -20.58 -11.57 0.62
C MET A 89 -19.67 -12.68 1.13
N ILE A 90 -20.10 -13.45 2.12
CA ILE A 90 -19.23 -14.41 2.81
C ILE A 90 -19.05 -15.69 1.98
N SER A 91 -20.03 -16.12 1.19
CA SER A 91 -19.91 -17.38 0.41
C SER A 91 -18.88 -17.33 -0.72
N ASP A 92 -18.65 -16.16 -1.32
CA ASP A 92 -17.87 -16.06 -2.57
C ASP A 92 -16.35 -16.20 -2.37
N ILE A 93 -15.85 -16.01 -1.14
CA ILE A 93 -14.41 -16.07 -0.85
C ILE A 93 -13.90 -17.50 -0.59
N TYR A 94 -14.80 -18.47 -0.40
CA TYR A 94 -14.47 -19.88 -0.09
C TYR A 94 -14.34 -20.77 -1.33
N ALA A 95 -14.38 -20.18 -2.53
CA ALA A 95 -14.15 -20.89 -3.78
C ALA A 95 -12.84 -20.43 -4.43
N PRO A 96 -12.24 -21.23 -5.33
CA PRO A 96 -11.19 -20.75 -6.23
C PRO A 96 -11.64 -19.47 -6.97
N PRO A 97 -10.73 -18.61 -7.46
CA PRO A 97 -9.30 -18.59 -7.17
C PRO A 97 -8.98 -18.01 -5.78
N PHE A 98 -9.96 -17.81 -4.89
CA PHE A 98 -9.72 -17.17 -3.59
C PHE A 98 -9.30 -18.16 -2.49
N SER A 99 -9.43 -19.47 -2.76
CA SER A 99 -9.11 -20.57 -1.85
C SER A 99 -8.69 -21.82 -2.64
N LEU A 100 -8.04 -22.76 -1.95
CA LEU A 100 -7.73 -24.08 -2.45
C LEU A 100 -8.90 -25.05 -2.28
N PRO A 101 -9.10 -25.98 -3.24
CA PRO A 101 -10.04 -27.09 -3.10
C PRO A 101 -9.73 -27.97 -1.88
N VAL A 102 -10.75 -28.62 -1.32
CA VAL A 102 -10.64 -29.44 -0.09
C VAL A 102 -9.84 -30.72 -0.30
N GLU A 103 -9.65 -31.14 -1.54
CA GLU A 103 -8.88 -32.31 -1.93
C GLU A 103 -7.37 -32.05 -1.87
N VAL A 104 -6.96 -30.78 -1.80
CA VAL A 104 -5.54 -30.38 -1.80
C VAL A 104 -4.95 -30.56 -0.39
N GLU A 105 -3.73 -31.09 -0.32
CA GLU A 105 -3.02 -31.26 0.95
C GLU A 105 -2.79 -29.90 1.61
N ASN A 106 -2.99 -29.83 2.93
CA ASN A 106 -2.89 -28.59 3.71
C ASN A 106 -3.89 -27.49 3.32
N HIS A 107 -4.94 -27.78 2.53
CA HIS A 107 -5.92 -26.77 2.09
C HIS A 107 -6.50 -25.99 3.27
N LYS A 108 -6.80 -26.64 4.40
CA LYS A 108 -7.37 -25.97 5.58
C LYS A 108 -6.43 -24.89 6.10
N LYS A 109 -5.19 -25.26 6.40
CA LYS A 109 -4.14 -24.34 6.86
C LYS A 109 -3.91 -23.20 5.87
N ILE A 110 -3.88 -23.49 4.57
CA ILE A 110 -3.68 -22.48 3.52
C ILE A 110 -4.87 -21.54 3.45
N ASN A 111 -6.09 -22.08 3.42
CA ASN A 111 -7.32 -21.30 3.34
C ASN A 111 -7.52 -20.43 4.57
N ASP A 112 -7.13 -20.89 5.77
CA ASP A 112 -7.15 -20.08 6.99
C ASP A 112 -6.28 -18.81 6.83
N ILE A 113 -5.04 -18.96 6.31
CA ILE A 113 -4.14 -17.83 6.00
C ILE A 113 -4.75 -16.91 4.94
N LEU A 114 -5.28 -17.46 3.85
CA LEU A 114 -5.86 -16.70 2.73
C LEU A 114 -7.11 -15.91 3.17
N HIS A 115 -7.97 -16.51 3.98
CA HIS A 115 -9.18 -15.88 4.49
C HIS A 115 -8.88 -14.80 5.53
N PHE A 116 -7.91 -15.05 6.41
CA PHE A 116 -7.45 -14.03 7.34
C PHE A 116 -6.91 -12.82 6.58
N SER A 117 -6.06 -13.04 5.58
CA SER A 117 -5.54 -11.96 4.72
C SER A 117 -6.65 -11.15 4.04
N LEU A 118 -7.62 -11.81 3.37
CA LEU A 118 -8.72 -11.10 2.70
C LEU A 118 -9.59 -10.31 3.67
N ARG A 119 -9.81 -10.83 4.89
CA ARG A 119 -10.55 -10.11 5.94
C ARG A 119 -9.79 -8.85 6.36
N GLN A 120 -8.50 -8.97 6.62
CA GLN A 120 -7.66 -7.83 7.01
C GLN A 120 -7.55 -6.78 5.90
N GLN A 121 -7.41 -7.20 4.64
CA GLN A 121 -7.46 -6.28 3.51
C GLN A 121 -8.76 -5.50 3.44
N LYS A 122 -9.89 -6.16 3.72
CA LYS A 122 -11.21 -5.51 3.76
C LYS A 122 -11.33 -4.53 4.93
N GLU A 123 -10.85 -4.89 6.11
CA GLU A 123 -10.87 -4.05 7.31
C GLU A 123 -10.01 -2.79 7.15
N GLU A 124 -8.82 -2.94 6.54
CA GLU A 124 -7.87 -1.85 6.28
C GLU A 124 -8.12 -1.14 4.94
N GLU A 125 -9.24 -1.43 4.26
CA GLU A 125 -9.57 -0.89 2.93
C GLU A 125 -8.47 -1.02 1.86
N ILE A 126 -7.60 -2.04 2.00
CA ILE A 126 -6.56 -2.36 1.02
C ILE A 126 -7.20 -2.97 -0.20
N SER A 127 -7.22 -2.21 -1.29
CA SER A 127 -7.72 -2.68 -2.58
C SER A 127 -6.72 -2.45 -3.69
N ASP A 128 -6.79 -3.33 -4.71
CA ASP A 128 -6.03 -3.21 -5.96
C ASP A 128 -4.49 -3.13 -5.79
N ASN A 129 -3.96 -3.85 -4.80
CA ASN A 129 -2.51 -3.91 -4.55
C ASN A 129 -2.03 -5.36 -4.50
N SER A 130 -2.36 -6.10 -5.56
CA SER A 130 -2.12 -7.54 -5.67
C SER A 130 -0.66 -7.94 -5.48
N ALA A 131 0.28 -7.09 -5.90
CA ALA A 131 1.71 -7.37 -5.77
C ALA A 131 2.18 -7.41 -4.31
N ILE A 132 1.90 -6.36 -3.53
CA ILE A 132 2.31 -6.29 -2.11
C ILE A 132 1.61 -7.39 -1.30
N VAL A 133 0.31 -7.58 -1.52
CA VAL A 133 -0.48 -8.62 -0.87
C VAL A 133 0.09 -10.01 -1.16
N SER A 134 0.32 -10.33 -2.44
CA SER A 134 0.85 -11.65 -2.84
C SER A 134 2.24 -11.92 -2.25
N HIS A 135 3.14 -10.93 -2.22
CA HIS A 135 4.46 -11.11 -1.63
C HIS A 135 4.40 -11.34 -0.11
N LEU A 136 3.55 -10.61 0.62
CA LEU A 136 3.39 -10.84 2.05
C LEU A 136 2.80 -12.23 2.34
N VAL A 137 1.72 -12.60 1.65
CA VAL A 137 1.08 -13.91 1.82
C VAL A 137 2.05 -15.03 1.44
N SER A 138 2.86 -14.85 0.39
CA SER A 138 3.93 -15.78 0.01
C SER A 138 4.94 -16.02 1.15
N ARG A 139 5.34 -14.97 1.89
CA ARG A 139 6.21 -15.10 3.08
C ARG A 139 5.52 -15.82 4.23
N CYS A 140 4.25 -15.52 4.49
CA CYS A 140 3.45 -16.23 5.50
C CYS A 140 3.37 -17.73 5.17
N LEU A 141 3.07 -18.08 3.92
CA LEU A 141 3.03 -19.47 3.45
C LEU A 141 4.40 -20.15 3.56
N ALA A 142 5.47 -19.47 3.15
CA ALA A 142 6.83 -20.00 3.26
C ALA A 142 7.24 -20.27 4.72
N ALA A 143 6.94 -19.35 5.64
CA ALA A 143 7.18 -19.52 7.08
C ALA A 143 6.40 -20.71 7.65
N ALA A 144 5.22 -21.00 7.11
CA ALA A 144 4.40 -22.16 7.46
C ALA A 144 4.83 -23.47 6.77
N GLY A 145 5.94 -23.48 6.01
CA GLY A 145 6.45 -24.65 5.29
C GLY A 145 5.71 -24.97 3.99
N ILE A 146 4.89 -24.05 3.47
CA ILE A 146 4.05 -24.26 2.29
C ILE A 146 4.76 -23.71 1.05
N GLN A 147 5.11 -24.61 0.13
CA GLN A 147 5.68 -24.22 -1.16
C GLN A 147 4.66 -23.44 -1.99
N ASN A 148 5.08 -22.28 -2.47
CA ASN A 148 4.27 -21.38 -3.28
C ASN A 148 5.16 -20.57 -4.22
N ARG A 149 4.57 -20.00 -5.27
CA ARG A 149 5.25 -19.12 -6.23
C ARG A 149 4.41 -17.89 -6.48
N VAL A 150 5.01 -16.70 -6.40
CA VAL A 150 4.38 -15.46 -6.86
C VAL A 150 4.51 -15.39 -8.37
N ALA A 151 3.39 -15.26 -9.07
CA ALA A 151 3.30 -15.16 -10.52
C ALA A 151 2.61 -13.84 -10.93
N TYR A 152 2.89 -13.38 -12.15
CA TYR A 152 2.31 -12.14 -12.67
C TYR A 152 2.04 -12.24 -14.17
N GLY A 153 1.19 -11.36 -14.66
CA GLY A 153 0.77 -11.33 -16.05
C GLY A 153 -0.57 -10.63 -16.16
N TYR A 154 -1.53 -11.24 -16.86
CA TYR A 154 -2.82 -10.63 -17.12
C TYR A 154 -3.98 -11.40 -16.50
N ARG A 155 -4.85 -10.67 -15.79
CA ARG A 155 -6.16 -11.14 -15.33
C ARG A 155 -7.23 -10.71 -16.33
N ARG A 156 -8.07 -11.65 -16.75
CA ARG A 156 -9.25 -11.46 -17.61
C ARG A 156 -10.49 -11.62 -16.76
N ALA A 157 -11.36 -10.62 -16.76
CA ALA A 157 -12.69 -10.71 -16.15
C ALA A 157 -13.77 -10.61 -17.23
N ARG A 158 -14.99 -11.06 -16.95
CA ARG A 158 -16.10 -10.94 -17.89
C ARG A 158 -16.69 -9.54 -17.82
N GLN A 159 -16.87 -8.85 -18.95
CA GLN A 159 -17.63 -7.60 -18.95
C GLN A 159 -19.12 -7.96 -18.85
N THR A 160 -19.82 -7.41 -17.86
CA THR A 160 -21.27 -7.45 -17.85
C THR A 160 -21.74 -6.40 -18.86
N SER A 161 -22.41 -6.84 -19.93
CA SER A 161 -22.97 -5.98 -20.98
C SER A 161 -24.24 -5.26 -20.48
N SER A 162 -24.18 -4.64 -19.30
CA SER A 162 -25.33 -3.95 -18.70
C SER A 162 -25.66 -2.63 -19.39
N SER A 163 -24.74 -2.07 -20.18
CA SER A 163 -25.08 -1.09 -21.21
C SER A 163 -25.49 -1.83 -22.47
N THR A 164 -26.72 -2.33 -22.53
CA THR A 164 -27.34 -2.68 -23.82
C THR A 164 -27.29 -1.42 -24.70
N PRO A 165 -26.52 -1.38 -25.80
CA PRO A 165 -26.74 -0.38 -26.82
C PRO A 165 -28.13 -0.71 -27.36
N LYS A 166 -29.12 0.16 -27.12
CA LYS A 166 -30.51 -0.06 -27.56
C LYS A 166 -30.65 -0.22 -29.08
N ASP A 167 -29.57 0.00 -29.84
CA ASP A 167 -29.57 -0.04 -31.30
C ASP A 167 -28.61 -1.09 -31.90
N ALA A 168 -28.06 -2.02 -31.11
CA ALA A 168 -27.28 -3.13 -31.66
C ALA A 168 -28.21 -4.15 -32.34
N LYS A 169 -28.51 -3.88 -33.62
CA LYS A 169 -29.26 -4.79 -34.50
C LYS A 169 -28.65 -6.19 -34.42
N SER A 170 -29.51 -7.15 -34.11
CA SER A 170 -29.25 -8.57 -33.98
C SER A 170 -28.58 -9.15 -35.23
N ASN A 171 -27.25 -9.23 -35.24
CA ASN A 171 -26.58 -10.25 -36.04
C ASN A 171 -26.66 -11.54 -35.20
N GLN A 172 -27.39 -12.52 -35.73
CA GLN A 172 -27.76 -13.78 -35.06
C GLN A 172 -26.62 -14.79 -34.90
N ASP A 173 -25.40 -14.43 -35.28
CA ASP A 173 -24.27 -15.37 -35.27
C ASP A 173 -23.36 -15.13 -34.06
N GLY A 174 -23.55 -15.96 -33.04
CA GLY A 174 -22.46 -16.41 -32.16
C GLY A 174 -21.87 -15.39 -31.17
N HIS A 175 -22.53 -15.22 -30.03
CA HIS A 175 -21.95 -15.04 -28.68
C HIS A 175 -20.52 -14.47 -28.58
N GLU A 176 -20.28 -13.24 -29.05
CA GLU A 176 -19.05 -12.54 -28.70
C GLU A 176 -19.18 -11.97 -27.28
N VAL A 177 -18.73 -12.77 -26.31
CA VAL A 177 -18.58 -12.31 -24.92
C VAL A 177 -17.49 -11.25 -24.94
N CYS A 178 -17.87 -9.99 -24.78
CA CYS A 178 -16.92 -8.89 -24.59
C CYS A 178 -16.13 -9.17 -23.29
N LEU A 179 -14.93 -9.74 -23.43
CA LEU A 179 -14.02 -9.98 -22.32
C LEU A 179 -13.49 -8.61 -21.86
N LEU A 180 -13.44 -8.35 -20.55
CA LEU A 180 -12.73 -7.18 -20.05
C LEU A 180 -11.31 -7.21 -20.58
N ALA A 181 -10.82 -6.04 -20.96
CA ALA A 181 -9.44 -5.83 -21.35
C ALA A 181 -8.50 -6.43 -20.28
N LYS A 182 -7.46 -7.12 -20.76
CA LYS A 182 -6.43 -7.75 -19.93
C LYS A 182 -5.89 -6.74 -18.90
N THR A 183 -6.10 -6.99 -17.62
CA THR A 183 -5.58 -6.14 -16.53
C THR A 183 -4.31 -6.76 -15.99
N PRO A 184 -3.18 -6.03 -15.95
CA PRO A 184 -1.96 -6.49 -15.28
C PRO A 184 -2.28 -6.91 -13.84
N HIS A 185 -1.81 -8.07 -13.39
CA HIS A 185 -2.13 -8.58 -12.06
C HIS A 185 -1.03 -9.49 -11.50
N VAL A 186 -1.05 -9.70 -10.19
CA VAL A 186 -0.15 -10.62 -9.46
C VAL A 186 -1.00 -11.62 -8.67
N TRP A 187 -0.60 -12.87 -8.67
CA TRP A 187 -1.30 -13.96 -7.95
C TRP A 187 -0.29 -14.97 -7.40
N LEU A 188 -0.79 -15.92 -6.62
CA LEU A 188 -0.01 -17.03 -6.10
C LEU A 188 -0.29 -18.29 -6.93
N THR A 189 0.72 -19.12 -7.11
CA THR A 189 0.58 -20.50 -7.57
C THR A 189 0.92 -21.42 -6.41
N ILE A 190 -0.02 -22.25 -5.99
CA ILE A 190 0.15 -23.22 -4.88
C ILE A 190 -0.26 -24.59 -5.40
N GLN A 191 0.69 -25.52 -5.48
CA GLN A 191 0.44 -26.88 -6.01
C GLN A 191 -0.27 -26.88 -7.38
N GLY A 192 0.10 -25.95 -8.27
CA GLY A 192 -0.50 -25.80 -9.61
C GLY A 192 -1.83 -25.04 -9.65
N HIS A 193 -2.42 -24.69 -8.50
CA HIS A 193 -3.62 -23.88 -8.43
C HIS A 193 -3.30 -22.39 -8.44
N VAL A 194 -4.08 -21.61 -9.20
CA VAL A 194 -4.03 -20.15 -9.22
C VAL A 194 -4.84 -19.61 -8.04
N ILE A 195 -4.18 -18.80 -7.21
CA ILE A 195 -4.76 -18.17 -6.03
C ILE A 195 -4.66 -16.65 -6.14
N ASP A 196 -5.79 -15.97 -6.33
CA ASP A 196 -5.90 -14.51 -6.33
C ASP A 196 -6.40 -14.05 -4.95
N ASN A 197 -5.48 -13.65 -4.09
CA ASN A 197 -5.80 -13.22 -2.74
C ASN A 197 -6.00 -11.70 -2.63
N THR A 198 -6.36 -11.03 -3.72
CA THR A 198 -6.53 -9.56 -3.74
C THR A 198 -7.96 -9.16 -3.44
N TYR A 199 -8.18 -8.35 -2.40
CA TYR A 199 -9.47 -7.73 -2.16
C TYR A 199 -9.75 -6.64 -3.22
N CYS A 200 -10.90 -6.73 -3.89
CA CYS A 200 -11.37 -5.75 -4.84
C CYS A 200 -12.75 -5.25 -4.42
N LYS A 201 -12.80 -4.07 -3.77
CA LYS A 201 -14.02 -3.46 -3.22
C LYS A 201 -15.14 -3.33 -4.26
N ASP A 202 -14.78 -2.96 -5.48
CA ASP A 202 -15.72 -2.64 -6.56
C ASP A 202 -15.85 -3.77 -7.61
N LEU A 203 -15.41 -4.99 -7.30
CA LEU A 203 -15.51 -6.10 -8.24
C LEU A 203 -16.95 -6.65 -8.26
N PRO A 204 -17.68 -6.59 -9.40
CA PRO A 204 -19.05 -7.10 -9.48
C PRO A 204 -19.15 -8.58 -9.11
N ILE A 205 -20.28 -8.98 -8.52
CA ILE A 205 -20.53 -10.36 -8.08
C ILE A 205 -20.39 -11.33 -9.27
N GLU A 206 -20.88 -10.95 -10.44
CA GLU A 206 -20.80 -11.75 -11.67
C GLU A 206 -19.35 -11.95 -12.11
N CYS A 207 -18.50 -10.94 -11.94
CA CYS A 207 -17.07 -11.04 -12.23
C CYS A 207 -16.38 -11.99 -11.24
N ARG A 208 -16.71 -11.92 -9.94
CA ARG A 208 -16.18 -12.84 -8.93
C ARG A 208 -16.56 -14.28 -9.24
N ARG A 209 -17.84 -14.53 -9.53
CA ARG A 209 -18.33 -15.86 -9.92
C ARG A 209 -17.63 -16.36 -11.18
N TYR A 210 -17.47 -15.50 -12.20
CA TYR A 210 -16.77 -15.87 -13.42
C TYR A 210 -15.30 -16.22 -13.18
N LEU A 211 -14.57 -15.40 -12.42
CA LEU A 211 -13.20 -15.70 -12.02
C LEU A 211 -13.13 -17.05 -11.28
N SER A 212 -14.11 -17.32 -10.42
CA SER A 212 -14.20 -18.55 -9.66
C SER A 212 -14.35 -19.79 -10.52
N GLU A 213 -15.31 -19.77 -11.44
CA GLU A 213 -15.60 -20.88 -12.34
C GLU A 213 -14.51 -21.10 -13.41
N HIS A 214 -13.73 -20.07 -13.73
CA HIS A 214 -12.81 -20.06 -14.88
C HIS A 214 -11.37 -19.66 -14.55
N ALA A 215 -10.93 -19.86 -13.29
CA ALA A 215 -9.61 -19.43 -12.82
C ALA A 215 -8.47 -19.80 -13.80
N SER A 216 -8.39 -21.04 -14.28
CA SER A 216 -7.33 -21.46 -15.20
C SER A 216 -7.30 -20.72 -16.55
N LYS A 217 -8.42 -20.14 -16.98
CA LYS A 217 -8.55 -19.37 -18.24
C LYS A 217 -8.43 -17.86 -18.01
N CYS A 218 -8.67 -17.41 -16.78
CA CYS A 218 -8.69 -16.00 -16.42
C CYS A 218 -7.31 -15.42 -16.14
N TYR A 219 -6.30 -16.25 -15.84
CA TYR A 219 -4.96 -15.80 -15.51
C TYR A 219 -3.97 -16.31 -16.54
N GLU A 220 -3.25 -15.38 -17.17
CA GLU A 220 -2.27 -15.64 -18.21
C GLU A 220 -0.92 -15.13 -17.72
N GLU A 221 -0.02 -16.04 -17.36
CA GLU A 221 1.36 -15.71 -17.02
C GLU A 221 2.08 -15.22 -18.29
N ALA A 222 2.47 -13.96 -18.29
CA ALA A 222 3.08 -13.32 -19.44
C ALA A 222 3.98 -12.18 -18.97
N LYS A 223 5.07 -11.93 -19.71
CA LYS A 223 5.84 -10.70 -19.52
C LYS A 223 4.94 -9.51 -19.83
N LEU A 224 5.03 -8.48 -19.00
CA LEU A 224 4.24 -7.28 -19.19
C LEU A 224 4.86 -6.47 -20.33
N GLU A 225 4.23 -6.54 -21.50
CA GLU A 225 4.68 -5.82 -22.67
C GLU A 225 4.27 -4.35 -22.60
N TYR A 226 5.22 -3.46 -22.89
CA TYR A 226 4.99 -2.03 -23.06
C TYR A 226 4.80 -1.74 -24.55
N THR A 227 3.55 -1.77 -25.01
CA THR A 227 3.21 -1.33 -26.35
C THR A 227 3.34 0.20 -26.40
N ASN A 228 4.43 0.69 -26.96
CA ASN A 228 4.61 2.13 -27.24
C ASN A 228 3.64 2.64 -28.32
N SER A 229 2.93 1.74 -29.00
CA SER A 229 1.95 2.06 -30.03
C SER A 229 0.59 2.32 -29.39
N VAL A 230 0.25 3.60 -29.20
CA VAL A 230 -1.14 4.04 -29.14
C VAL A 230 -1.72 3.83 -30.55
N GLU A 231 -1.96 2.58 -30.95
CA GLU A 231 -2.68 2.32 -32.19
C GLU A 231 -4.08 2.88 -32.02
N ASN A 232 -4.53 3.66 -33.00
CA ASN A 232 -5.74 4.48 -32.98
C ASN A 232 -6.99 3.66 -32.61
N PHE A 233 -7.26 3.49 -31.31
CA PHE A 233 -8.56 3.00 -30.84
C PHE A 233 -9.61 4.06 -31.20
N GLY A 234 -10.57 3.66 -32.02
CA GLY A 234 -11.55 4.53 -32.67
C GLY A 234 -12.16 5.56 -31.73
N ALA A 235 -12.24 6.81 -32.21
CA ALA A 235 -12.54 8.04 -31.47
C ALA A 235 -13.95 8.16 -30.84
N ASN A 236 -14.69 7.06 -30.66
CA ASN A 236 -16.11 7.07 -30.29
C ASN A 236 -16.42 6.52 -28.88
N ALA A 237 -15.43 6.28 -28.02
CA ALA A 237 -15.68 5.86 -26.64
C ALA A 237 -15.80 7.09 -25.71
N GLY A 238 -16.97 7.28 -25.10
CA GLY A 238 -17.32 8.44 -24.30
C GLY A 238 -16.48 8.65 -23.02
N LEU A 239 -16.29 9.94 -22.71
CA LEU A 239 -15.95 10.65 -21.47
C LEU A 239 -14.86 10.14 -20.49
N TRP A 240 -14.30 8.95 -20.65
CA TRP A 240 -12.97 8.61 -20.14
C TRP A 240 -12.09 8.48 -21.38
N SER A 241 -11.19 9.45 -21.62
CA SER A 241 -10.32 9.36 -22.78
C SER A 241 -9.57 8.02 -22.70
N VAL A 242 -9.58 7.24 -23.78
CA VAL A 242 -8.87 5.94 -23.87
C VAL A 242 -7.42 6.07 -23.40
N GLU A 243 -6.84 7.25 -23.61
CA GLU A 243 -5.53 7.67 -23.14
C GLU A 243 -5.35 7.56 -21.60
N SER A 244 -6.40 7.81 -20.81
CA SER A 244 -6.35 7.69 -19.35
C SER A 244 -6.20 6.24 -18.88
N VAL A 245 -6.93 5.30 -19.50
CA VAL A 245 -6.93 3.89 -19.12
C VAL A 245 -5.58 3.24 -19.43
N GLU A 246 -5.00 3.51 -20.60
CA GLU A 246 -3.71 2.94 -20.97
C GLU A 246 -2.55 3.52 -20.15
N LYS A 247 -2.63 4.80 -19.78
CA LYS A 247 -1.70 5.40 -18.80
C LYS A 247 -1.77 4.70 -17.45
N VAL A 248 -2.98 4.46 -16.93
CA VAL A 248 -3.18 3.72 -15.66
C VAL A 248 -2.61 2.30 -15.75
N ARG A 249 -2.86 1.58 -16.85
CA ARG A 249 -2.28 0.24 -17.07
C ARG A 249 -0.77 0.27 -17.16
N THR A 250 -0.19 1.24 -17.84
CA THR A 250 1.27 1.38 -17.96
C THR A 250 1.90 1.60 -16.59
N VAL A 251 1.32 2.47 -15.76
CA VAL A 251 1.75 2.69 -14.37
C VAL A 251 1.63 1.40 -13.56
N MET A 252 0.52 0.66 -13.71
CA MET A 252 0.32 -0.63 -13.03
C MET A 252 1.35 -1.68 -13.46
N LYS A 253 1.68 -1.77 -14.76
CA LYS A 253 2.71 -2.68 -15.28
C LYS A 253 4.06 -2.39 -14.64
N LYS A 254 4.48 -1.11 -14.62
CA LYS A 254 5.73 -0.68 -13.98
C LYS A 254 5.76 -1.00 -12.48
N ARG A 255 4.65 -0.80 -11.78
CA ARG A 255 4.53 -1.14 -10.35
C ARG A 255 4.70 -2.63 -10.12
N ILE A 256 4.01 -3.47 -10.90
CA ILE A 256 4.13 -4.93 -10.78
C ILE A 256 5.56 -5.36 -11.08
N GLU A 257 6.15 -4.88 -12.16
CA GLU A 257 7.53 -5.21 -12.53
C GLU A 257 8.53 -4.82 -11.43
N PHE A 258 8.39 -3.63 -10.85
CA PHE A 258 9.18 -3.21 -9.69
C PHE A 258 9.00 -4.15 -8.50
N CYS A 259 7.76 -4.51 -8.14
CA CYS A 259 7.49 -5.40 -7.01
C CYS A 259 8.08 -6.80 -7.21
N MET A 260 7.97 -7.34 -8.43
CA MET A 260 8.51 -8.65 -8.77
C MET A 260 10.04 -8.68 -8.73
N ARG A 261 10.70 -7.58 -9.12
CA ARG A 261 12.16 -7.46 -9.11
C ARG A 261 12.72 -7.17 -7.71
N HIS A 262 12.03 -6.36 -6.93
CA HIS A 262 12.49 -5.87 -5.62
C HIS A 262 11.40 -6.01 -4.54
N PRO A 263 11.04 -7.24 -4.12
CA PRO A 263 9.92 -7.47 -3.20
C PRO A 263 10.10 -6.79 -1.83
N ASP A 264 11.32 -6.79 -1.27
CA ASP A 264 11.59 -6.09 0.00
C ASP A 264 11.45 -4.57 -0.12
N MET A 265 11.90 -3.98 -1.24
CA MET A 265 11.72 -2.55 -1.47
C MET A 265 10.24 -2.20 -1.64
N ALA A 266 9.47 -3.05 -2.32
CA ALA A 266 8.03 -2.86 -2.49
C ALA A 266 7.27 -2.98 -1.16
N LEU A 267 7.59 -3.97 -0.32
CA LEU A 267 7.02 -4.08 1.03
C LEU A 267 7.37 -2.86 1.89
N ALA A 268 8.61 -2.36 1.79
CA ALA A 268 9.03 -1.16 2.50
C ALA A 268 8.34 0.12 2.02
N LEU A 269 8.07 0.25 0.72
CA LEU A 269 7.20 1.31 0.22
C LEU A 269 5.79 1.17 0.77
N GLY A 270 5.26 -0.07 0.82
CA GLY A 270 3.95 -0.37 1.40
C GLY A 270 3.81 0.17 2.83
N HIS A 271 4.86 0.05 3.65
CA HIS A 271 4.88 0.54 5.04
C HIS A 271 4.70 2.06 5.19
N ASN A 272 4.85 2.86 4.13
CA ASN A 272 4.50 4.28 4.18
C ASN A 272 2.99 4.53 4.23
N ASN A 273 2.18 3.53 3.92
CA ASN A 273 0.73 3.59 4.05
C ASN A 273 0.35 2.86 5.34
N GLU A 274 -0.34 3.57 6.23
CA GLU A 274 -0.77 3.07 7.53
C GLU A 274 -1.60 1.79 7.43
N HIS A 275 -2.50 1.69 6.46
CA HIS A 275 -3.31 0.50 6.22
C HIS A 275 -2.46 -0.72 5.88
N PHE A 276 -1.46 -0.55 5.01
CA PHE A 276 -0.54 -1.64 4.67
C PHE A 276 0.36 -2.01 5.85
N TYR A 277 0.78 -1.05 6.65
CA TYR A 277 1.52 -1.30 7.88
C TYR A 277 0.68 -2.16 8.84
N ASN A 278 -0.56 -1.76 9.12
CA ASN A 278 -1.46 -2.51 10.00
C ASN A 278 -1.73 -3.92 9.48
N TYR A 279 -2.03 -4.05 8.19
CA TYR A 279 -2.20 -5.34 7.53
C TYR A 279 -0.95 -6.22 7.63
N PHE A 280 0.24 -5.66 7.41
CA PHE A 280 1.51 -6.39 7.54
C PHE A 280 1.70 -6.95 8.95
N PHE A 281 1.52 -6.12 9.98
CA PHE A 281 1.66 -6.56 11.37
C PHE A 281 0.57 -7.53 11.81
N ALA A 282 -0.67 -7.35 11.35
CA ALA A 282 -1.77 -8.28 11.61
C ALA A 282 -1.46 -9.67 11.03
N MET A 283 -0.95 -9.74 9.80
CA MET A 283 -0.53 -10.99 9.18
C MET A 283 0.61 -11.67 9.95
N ILE A 284 1.66 -10.94 10.33
CA ILE A 284 2.78 -11.52 11.09
C ILE A 284 2.31 -12.04 12.45
N ARG A 285 1.51 -11.24 13.17
CA ARG A 285 0.97 -11.60 14.47
C ARG A 285 0.11 -12.86 14.37
N TYR A 286 -0.80 -12.92 13.41
CA TYR A 286 -1.63 -14.09 13.15
C TYR A 286 -0.80 -15.34 12.87
N MET A 287 0.26 -15.22 12.08
CA MET A 287 1.15 -16.36 11.80
C MET A 287 1.86 -16.88 13.05
N TYR A 288 2.25 -15.99 13.95
CA TYR A 288 2.87 -16.35 15.22
C TYR A 288 1.86 -16.99 16.19
N GLU A 289 0.68 -16.38 16.36
CA GLU A 289 -0.34 -16.83 17.32
C GLU A 289 -0.99 -18.15 16.90
N GLU A 290 -1.37 -18.31 15.62
CA GLU A 290 -2.13 -19.49 15.16
C GLU A 290 -1.24 -20.66 14.73
N PHE A 291 -0.06 -20.38 14.17
CA PHE A 291 0.80 -21.41 13.60
C PHE A 291 2.14 -21.57 14.33
N GLY A 292 2.46 -20.70 15.29
CA GLY A 292 3.74 -20.74 16.02
C GLY A 292 4.95 -20.50 15.11
N VAL A 293 4.77 -19.82 13.97
CA VAL A 293 5.86 -19.57 13.00
C VAL A 293 6.25 -18.11 12.94
N SER A 294 7.54 -17.87 12.72
CA SER A 294 8.07 -16.52 12.51
C SER A 294 8.14 -16.20 11.02
N VAL A 295 7.51 -15.11 10.61
CA VAL A 295 7.57 -14.61 9.23
C VAL A 295 8.81 -13.73 9.08
N SER A 296 9.62 -13.98 8.04
CA SER A 296 10.76 -13.14 7.73
C SER A 296 10.31 -11.69 7.47
N GLY A 297 10.78 -10.77 8.31
CA GLY A 297 10.53 -9.33 8.14
C GLY A 297 11.13 -8.78 6.84
N ILE A 298 10.98 -7.48 6.63
CA ILE A 298 11.62 -6.78 5.51
C ILE A 298 13.13 -6.73 5.77
N ASP A 299 13.94 -7.05 4.75
CA ASP A 299 15.39 -6.93 4.86
C ASP A 299 15.78 -5.49 5.22
N SER A 300 16.44 -5.31 6.36
CA SER A 300 16.86 -4.00 6.85
C SER A 300 17.94 -3.37 5.96
N ASN A 301 18.67 -4.17 5.17
CA ASN A 301 19.71 -3.70 4.27
C ASN A 301 19.18 -2.89 3.08
N ILE A 302 17.89 -2.97 2.75
CA ILE A 302 17.31 -2.15 1.67
C ILE A 302 17.41 -0.64 1.94
N ARG A 303 17.60 -0.26 3.21
CA ARG A 303 17.83 1.12 3.64
C ARG A 303 19.26 1.59 3.40
N LEU A 304 20.15 0.66 3.09
CA LEU A 304 21.59 0.83 2.98
C LEU A 304 22.10 0.63 1.56
N ILE A 305 21.21 0.43 0.59
CA ILE A 305 21.54 0.27 -0.81
C ILE A 305 20.87 1.37 -1.63
N CYS A 306 21.51 1.76 -2.73
CA CYS A 306 20.90 2.65 -3.69
C CYS A 306 19.79 1.90 -4.45
N TRP A 307 18.58 2.44 -4.48
CA TRP A 307 17.43 1.82 -5.14
C TRP A 307 17.51 1.79 -6.68
N TRP A 308 18.47 2.54 -7.26
CA TRP A 308 18.70 2.55 -8.70
C TRP A 308 19.76 1.53 -9.14
N CYS A 309 20.91 1.51 -8.47
CA CYS A 309 22.09 0.75 -8.91
C CYS A 309 22.46 -0.39 -7.97
N ASP A 310 21.61 -0.69 -6.98
CA ASP A 310 21.80 -1.72 -5.95
C ASP A 310 23.16 -1.68 -5.23
N SER A 311 23.82 -0.52 -5.29
CA SER A 311 25.17 -0.35 -4.74
C SER A 311 25.09 0.34 -3.39
N TYR A 312 25.93 -0.11 -2.47
CA TYR A 312 26.31 0.67 -1.30
C TYR A 312 27.00 1.96 -1.76
N PRO A 313 26.88 3.09 -1.03
CA PRO A 313 27.62 4.28 -1.40
C PRO A 313 29.13 3.96 -1.31
N GLN A 314 29.96 4.58 -2.14
CA GLN A 314 31.37 4.15 -2.23
C GLN A 314 32.22 4.57 -1.02
N ARG A 315 32.11 5.85 -0.63
CA ARG A 315 32.92 6.54 0.39
C ARG A 315 32.83 6.09 1.89
N GLY A 316 32.28 4.92 2.22
CA GLY A 316 31.79 4.60 3.58
C GLY A 316 31.14 3.22 3.69
N LYS A 317 31.43 2.40 2.67
CA LYS A 317 31.82 1.04 2.92
C LYS A 317 32.67 0.96 4.18
N ASP A 318 33.68 1.84 4.33
CA ASP A 318 34.56 1.91 5.50
C ASP A 318 33.81 2.12 6.84
N LEU A 319 32.86 3.07 6.91
CA LEU A 319 32.07 3.31 8.13
C LEU A 319 31.14 2.14 8.49
N TYR A 320 30.57 1.47 7.49
CA TYR A 320 29.60 0.40 7.73
C TYR A 320 30.26 -0.97 7.89
N SER A 321 31.36 -1.24 7.17
CA SER A 321 32.18 -2.43 7.33
C SER A 321 32.80 -2.45 8.71
N ASP A 322 33.24 -1.31 9.24
CA ASP A 322 33.81 -1.26 10.60
C ASP A 322 32.73 -1.52 11.65
N THR A 323 31.53 -0.97 11.47
CA THR A 323 30.41 -1.19 12.42
C THR A 323 29.85 -2.62 12.36
N LEU A 324 29.75 -3.22 11.17
CA LEU A 324 29.32 -4.62 11.00
C LEU A 324 30.42 -5.61 11.39
N ALA A 325 31.69 -5.34 11.05
CA ALA A 325 32.83 -6.16 11.47
C ALA A 325 33.02 -6.11 12.98
N LEU A 326 32.83 -4.96 13.63
CA LEU A 326 32.78 -4.86 15.09
C LEU A 326 31.67 -5.74 15.68
N ARG A 327 30.47 -5.77 15.07
CA ARG A 327 29.39 -6.65 15.55
C ARG A 327 29.67 -8.13 15.35
N LEU A 328 30.25 -8.52 14.22
CA LEU A 328 30.58 -9.92 13.93
C LEU A 328 31.75 -10.42 14.80
N ASN A 329 32.73 -9.57 15.08
CA ASN A 329 33.86 -9.91 15.92
C ASN A 329 33.48 -9.92 17.42
N ASN A 330 32.60 -9.02 17.87
CA ASN A 330 32.18 -8.96 19.28
C ASN A 330 31.10 -9.98 19.67
N ALA A 331 30.45 -10.65 18.70
CA ALA A 331 29.47 -11.71 19.00
C ALA A 331 30.11 -13.01 19.55
N GLY A 332 31.45 -13.11 19.57
CA GLY A 332 32.18 -14.32 20.00
C GLY A 332 33.09 -14.16 21.23
N SER A 333 33.33 -12.97 21.75
CA SER A 333 34.32 -12.76 22.83
C SER A 333 33.78 -11.88 23.96
N ALA A 334 33.20 -12.52 24.97
CA ALA A 334 32.99 -11.91 26.28
C ALA A 334 34.35 -11.87 27.03
N SER A 335 35.18 -10.87 26.74
CA SER A 335 36.33 -10.56 27.59
C SER A 335 36.34 -9.07 27.90
N GLU A 336 36.25 -8.78 29.19
CA GLU A 336 36.30 -7.45 29.79
C GLU A 336 37.72 -6.87 29.65
N GLU A 337 38.00 -6.15 28.57
CA GLU A 337 39.13 -5.22 28.56
C GLU A 337 38.79 -4.01 27.68
N SER A 338 38.25 -3.01 28.36
CA SER A 338 38.14 -1.64 27.90
C SER A 338 39.55 -1.06 27.77
N GLU A 339 39.95 -0.57 26.59
CA GLU A 339 40.47 0.81 26.48
C GLU A 339 40.83 1.24 25.04
N GLN A 340 40.54 2.52 24.78
CA GLN A 340 41.12 3.41 23.76
C GLN A 340 40.74 3.15 22.30
N ILE A 341 39.48 3.45 21.98
CA ILE A 341 39.08 3.83 20.62
C ILE A 341 39.67 5.22 20.33
N SER A 342 40.70 5.24 19.49
CA SER A 342 41.34 6.45 18.99
C SER A 342 40.33 7.41 18.34
N THR A 343 40.31 8.65 18.82
CA THR A 343 39.49 9.75 18.32
C THR A 343 39.99 10.19 16.95
N VAL A 344 39.33 9.71 15.89
CA VAL A 344 39.62 10.13 14.51
C VAL A 344 39.09 11.54 14.29
N ASN A 345 39.98 12.47 13.90
CA ASN A 345 39.66 13.87 13.62
C ASN A 345 38.72 14.01 12.40
N SER A 346 37.41 14.01 12.67
CA SER A 346 36.32 14.15 11.69
C SER A 346 36.12 15.62 11.27
N LEU A 347 37.02 16.17 10.45
CA LEU A 347 36.88 17.50 9.85
C LEU A 347 36.27 17.50 8.43
N SER A 348 35.93 16.33 7.87
CA SER A 348 35.21 16.27 6.59
C SER A 348 33.69 16.37 6.82
N THR A 349 33.10 17.52 6.53
CA THR A 349 31.64 17.76 6.52
C THR A 349 30.89 17.04 5.38
N ASN A 350 31.56 16.13 4.66
CA ASN A 350 30.95 15.28 3.64
C ASN A 350 30.15 14.18 4.32
N SER A 351 28.97 14.54 4.82
CA SER A 351 28.05 13.60 5.45
C SER A 351 27.78 12.46 4.49
N TRP A 352 27.97 11.24 4.97
CA TRP A 352 27.92 10.01 4.20
C TRP A 352 26.50 9.56 3.81
N ARG A 353 25.63 10.54 3.63
CA ARG A 353 24.19 10.37 3.65
C ARG A 353 23.71 10.02 2.25
N PHE A 354 22.94 8.95 2.17
CA PHE A 354 22.07 8.71 1.05
C PHE A 354 21.19 9.94 0.81
N LEU A 355 21.02 10.31 -0.46
CA LEU A 355 19.93 11.17 -0.83
C LEU A 355 18.64 10.37 -0.67
N GLN A 356 17.71 10.88 0.11
CA GLN A 356 16.41 10.25 0.28
C GLN A 356 15.41 10.90 -0.67
N CYS A 357 14.46 10.11 -1.18
CA CYS A 357 13.32 10.69 -1.87
C CYS A 357 12.55 11.60 -0.91
N GLY A 358 12.46 12.90 -1.22
CA GLY A 358 11.76 13.87 -0.35
C GLY A 358 10.25 13.60 -0.19
N ARG A 359 9.66 12.79 -1.09
CA ARG A 359 8.23 12.45 -1.06
C ARG A 359 7.94 11.21 -0.21
N CYS A 360 8.61 10.09 -0.48
CA CYS A 360 8.36 8.84 0.25
C CYS A 360 9.29 8.64 1.45
N MET A 361 10.46 9.28 1.48
CA MET A 361 11.49 9.14 2.51
C MET A 361 12.04 7.71 2.73
N VAL A 362 11.60 6.74 1.92
CA VAL A 362 12.01 5.32 2.02
C VAL A 362 13.11 5.00 1.01
N ALA A 363 12.99 5.50 -0.22
CA ALA A 363 13.99 5.25 -1.25
C ALA A 363 15.27 6.05 -0.99
N ASN A 364 16.41 5.35 -1.12
CA ASN A 364 17.75 5.89 -0.87
C ASN A 364 18.59 5.85 -2.15
N TYR A 365 19.39 6.90 -2.37
CA TYR A 365 20.21 7.07 -3.58
C TYR A 365 21.64 7.47 -3.26
N CYS A 366 22.61 6.82 -3.89
CA CYS A 366 24.03 7.15 -3.71
C CYS A 366 24.43 8.47 -4.39
N SER A 367 23.59 8.99 -5.30
CA SER A 367 23.82 10.24 -6.02
C SER A 367 22.53 10.84 -6.55
N GLN A 368 22.56 12.15 -6.84
CA GLN A 368 21.44 12.84 -7.49
C GLN A 368 21.13 12.25 -8.87
N ASN A 369 22.17 11.73 -9.54
CA ASN A 369 22.03 11.08 -10.83
C ASN A 369 21.19 9.81 -10.72
N CYS A 370 21.49 8.94 -9.75
CA CYS A 370 20.71 7.72 -9.50
C CYS A 370 19.25 8.04 -9.15
N GLN A 371 19.01 9.07 -8.34
CA GLN A 371 17.66 9.51 -8.03
C GLN A 371 16.87 9.94 -9.27
N ARG A 372 17.49 10.70 -10.18
CA ARG A 372 16.82 11.16 -11.41
C ARG A 372 16.48 10.00 -12.36
N HIS A 373 17.40 9.04 -12.50
CA HIS A 373 17.17 7.85 -13.34
C HIS A 373 16.06 6.98 -12.77
N ASP A 374 16.13 6.65 -11.48
CA ASP A 374 15.07 5.87 -10.83
C ASP A 374 13.72 6.58 -10.89
N TRP A 375 13.69 7.91 -10.69
CA TRP A 375 12.47 8.69 -10.84
C TRP A 375 11.86 8.57 -12.23
N ALA A 376 12.66 8.74 -13.29
CA ALA A 376 12.19 8.64 -14.67
C ALA A 376 11.65 7.23 -15.00
N ASP A 377 12.34 6.20 -14.56
CA ASP A 377 12.05 4.83 -15.00
C ASP A 377 10.94 4.18 -14.18
N ASN A 378 11.07 4.20 -12.85
CA ASN A 378 10.26 3.36 -11.95
C ASN A 378 9.62 4.14 -10.79
N HIS A 379 10.39 4.96 -10.07
CA HIS A 379 9.97 5.51 -8.80
C HIS A 379 8.79 6.46 -8.90
N HIS A 380 8.66 7.27 -9.96
CA HIS A 380 7.48 8.14 -10.10
C HIS A 380 6.16 7.34 -10.08
N ALA A 381 6.16 6.11 -10.57
CA ALA A 381 5.00 5.23 -10.60
C ALA A 381 4.71 4.62 -9.22
N THR A 382 5.75 4.26 -8.46
CA THR A 382 5.63 3.54 -7.17
C THR A 382 5.73 4.45 -5.95
N CYS A 383 6.12 5.72 -6.10
CA CYS A 383 6.34 6.66 -5.00
C CYS A 383 5.04 6.96 -4.27
N LEU A 384 4.94 6.48 -3.03
CA LEU A 384 3.86 6.82 -2.12
C LEU A 384 4.27 8.04 -1.28
N PRO A 385 3.40 9.05 -1.14
CA PRO A 385 3.66 10.14 -0.20
C PRO A 385 3.82 9.56 1.21
N ARG A 386 4.64 10.21 2.03
CA ARG A 386 4.79 9.87 3.43
C ARG A 386 3.42 9.86 4.11
N GLY A 387 2.92 8.67 4.47
CA GLY A 387 1.79 8.54 5.38
C GLY A 387 2.20 8.87 6.82
N SER A 388 1.22 8.82 7.71
CA SER A 388 1.30 9.02 9.16
C SER A 388 2.38 8.17 9.86
N VAL A 389 2.81 7.05 9.26
CA VAL A 389 3.83 6.16 9.83
C VAL A 389 5.24 6.73 9.59
N SER A 390 5.63 7.67 10.45
CA SER A 390 6.96 8.26 10.43
C SER A 390 8.01 7.27 10.93
N LEU A 391 8.66 6.55 10.02
CA LEU A 391 9.98 6.00 10.33
C LEU A 391 10.98 7.18 10.42
N PRO A 392 11.73 7.31 11.53
CA PRO A 392 12.71 8.39 11.65
C PRO A 392 13.76 8.26 10.53
N PRO A 393 14.22 9.38 9.95
CA PRO A 393 15.33 9.38 9.00
C PRO A 393 16.51 8.58 9.57
N ILE A 394 17.21 7.81 8.74
CA ILE A 394 18.40 7.05 9.17
C ILE A 394 19.44 7.99 9.79
N SER A 395 19.52 9.22 9.29
CA SER A 395 20.37 10.28 9.86
C SER A 395 20.05 10.65 11.30
N ASN A 396 18.85 10.32 11.78
CA ASN A 396 18.36 10.60 13.13
C ASN A 396 18.46 9.37 14.04
N ILE A 397 18.82 8.20 13.51
CA ILE A 397 19.18 7.05 14.33
C ILE A 397 20.57 7.36 14.89
N SER A 398 20.59 8.01 16.06
CA SER A 398 21.80 8.02 16.89
C SER A 398 22.08 6.56 17.23
N TYR A 399 23.12 5.99 16.63
CA TYR A 399 23.65 4.70 17.08
C TYR A 399 24.26 4.95 18.44
N GLY A 400 23.41 4.98 19.47
CA GLY A 400 23.84 4.98 20.85
C GLY A 400 24.59 3.68 21.07
N MET A 401 25.92 3.76 21.01
CA MET A 401 26.81 2.74 21.54
C MET A 401 26.53 2.68 23.04
N ARG A 402 25.89 1.60 23.49
CA ARG A 402 25.91 1.18 24.88
C ARG A 402 26.73 -0.08 24.97
#